data_AF-A0A661RT53-F1
#
_entry.id   AF-A0A661RT53-F1
#
_cell.length_a   1.000
_cell.length_b   1.000
_cell.length_c   1.000
_cell.angle_alpha   90.00
_cell.angle_beta   90.00
_cell.angle_gamma   90.00
#
_symmetry.space_group_name_H-M   'P 1'
#
loop_
_entity.id
_entity.type
_entity.pdbx_description
1 polymer ?
#
loop_
_entity_poly.entity_id
_entity_poly.type
_entity_poly.pdbx_seq_one_letter_code
_entity_poly.pdbx_strand_id
1 'polypeptide(L)'
;MELDRLREQNRWWDGEDALDADFHLRAVAEAPFAIAHPDERRIDLTRDRVYILRGPRQVGKTTILKKLIKRLITSKRVDPRSILYFAFDIAGLRDAAEVKDGVVSYINWARFVCLDKNRLWIFLDEVT
;
A
#
# COMPACT_ATOMS: atom_id res chain seq x y z
N MET A 1 -2.63 3.47 17.85
CA MET A 1 -3.23 2.58 16.83
C MET A 1 -2.66 1.18 16.99
N GLU A 2 -3.52 0.17 17.17
CA GLU A 2 -3.06 -1.22 17.27
C GLU A 2 -2.73 -1.80 15.88
N LEU A 3 -1.70 -2.64 15.81
CA LEU A 3 -1.25 -3.32 14.59
C LEU A 3 -2.37 -4.09 13.88
N ASP A 4 -3.36 -4.56 14.63
CA ASP A 4 -4.51 -5.30 14.09
C ASP A 4 -5.38 -4.44 13.17
N ARG A 5 -5.55 -3.15 13.48
CA ARG A 5 -6.25 -2.23 12.56
C ARG A 5 -5.50 -2.04 11.24
N LEU A 6 -4.16 -2.08 11.28
CA LEU A 6 -3.36 -2.03 10.07
C LEU A 6 -3.49 -3.35 9.29
N ARG A 7 -3.49 -4.51 9.96
CA ARG A 7 -3.70 -5.82 9.32
C ARG A 7 -4.99 -5.88 8.51
N GLU A 8 -6.08 -5.28 8.98
CA GLU A 8 -7.36 -5.26 8.25
C GLU A 8 -7.25 -4.67 6.83
N GLN A 9 -6.41 -3.64 6.66
CA GLN A 9 -6.13 -3.00 5.37
C GLN A 9 -4.97 -3.64 4.60
N ASN A 10 -4.19 -4.49 5.26
CA ASN A 10 -2.97 -5.12 4.76
C ASN A 10 -3.05 -6.64 4.85
N ARG A 11 -4.19 -7.22 4.44
CA ARG A 11 -4.45 -8.67 4.56
C ARG A 11 -3.41 -9.56 3.88
N TRP A 12 -2.65 -9.01 2.93
CA TRP A 12 -1.52 -9.71 2.31
C TRP A 12 -0.38 -10.04 3.28
N TRP A 13 -0.34 -9.44 4.47
CA TRP A 13 0.61 -9.82 5.53
C TRP A 13 0.41 -11.28 6.00
N ASP A 14 -0.81 -11.81 5.90
CA ASP A 14 -1.14 -13.18 6.30
C ASP A 14 -1.10 -14.17 5.11
N GLY A 15 -1.09 -13.67 3.86
CA GLY A 15 -0.96 -14.47 2.65
C GLY A 15 -1.21 -13.69 1.37
N GLU A 16 -0.42 -13.93 0.33
CA GLU A 16 -0.47 -13.17 -0.94
C GLU A 16 -1.83 -13.30 -1.66
N ASP A 17 -2.55 -14.40 -1.46
CA ASP A 17 -3.88 -14.66 -2.04
C ASP A 17 -4.91 -13.58 -1.66
N ALA A 18 -4.70 -12.88 -0.54
CA ALA A 18 -5.53 -11.75 -0.14
C ALA A 18 -5.51 -10.59 -1.15
N LEU A 19 -4.45 -10.46 -1.97
CA LEU A 19 -4.38 -9.47 -3.05
C LEU A 19 -5.42 -9.73 -4.13
N ASP A 20 -5.75 -11.00 -4.38
CA ASP A 20 -6.74 -11.36 -5.41
C ASP A 20 -8.18 -11.17 -4.90
N ALA A 21 -8.38 -10.93 -3.61
CA ALA A 21 -9.66 -10.52 -3.04
C ALA A 21 -9.85 -8.99 -3.01
N ASP A 22 -8.81 -8.19 -3.29
CA ASP A 22 -8.91 -6.73 -3.31
C ASP A 22 -9.82 -6.26 -4.47
N PHE A 23 -10.82 -5.45 -4.14
CA PHE A 23 -11.82 -4.97 -5.08
C PHE A 23 -11.22 -4.21 -6.28
N HIS A 24 -10.23 -3.34 -6.04
CA HIS A 24 -9.62 -2.55 -7.11
C HIS A 24 -8.77 -3.44 -8.04
N LEU A 25 -8.05 -4.40 -7.45
CA LEU A 25 -7.22 -5.32 -8.24
C LEU A 25 -8.08 -6.29 -9.06
N ARG A 26 -9.21 -6.76 -8.52
CA ARG A 26 -10.20 -7.56 -9.28
C ARG A 26 -10.78 -6.77 -10.45
N ALA A 27 -11.25 -5.55 -10.20
CA ALA A 27 -11.82 -4.71 -11.25
C ALA A 27 -10.82 -4.44 -12.40
N VAL A 28 -9.53 -4.30 -12.09
CA VAL A 28 -8.48 -4.19 -13.12
C VAL A 28 -8.26 -5.49 -13.87
N ALA A 29 -8.28 -6.64 -13.19
CA ALA A 29 -8.07 -7.95 -13.80
C ALA A 29 -9.24 -8.39 -14.70
N GLU A 30 -10.46 -8.03 -14.33
CA GLU A 30 -11.70 -8.35 -15.07
C GLU A 30 -11.98 -7.38 -16.22
N ALA A 31 -11.25 -6.25 -16.29
CA ALA A 31 -11.44 -5.28 -17.34
C ALA A 31 -11.18 -5.89 -18.73
N PRO A 32 -12.03 -5.61 -19.74
CA PRO A 32 -11.86 -6.17 -21.09
C PRO A 32 -10.65 -5.62 -21.84
N PHE A 33 -9.94 -4.65 -21.26
CA PHE A 33 -8.74 -4.04 -21.78
C PHE A 33 -7.73 -3.78 -20.66
N ALA A 34 -6.45 -3.72 -21.02
CA ALA A 34 -5.39 -3.40 -20.07
C ALA A 34 -5.52 -1.96 -19.56
N ILE A 35 -5.88 -1.80 -18.29
CA ILE A 35 -5.85 -0.50 -17.62
C ILE A 35 -4.42 -0.20 -17.19
N ALA A 36 -3.76 0.73 -17.88
CA ALA A 36 -2.42 1.20 -17.54
C ALA A 36 -2.42 2.72 -17.42
N HIS A 37 -2.30 3.24 -16.19
CA HIS A 37 -2.20 4.67 -15.98
C HIS A 37 -0.79 5.16 -16.33
N PRO A 38 -0.62 6.27 -17.08
CA PRO A 38 0.70 6.76 -17.51
C PRO A 38 1.69 6.97 -16.35
N ASP A 39 1.19 7.45 -15.20
CA ASP A 39 2.01 7.74 -14.03
C ASP A 39 2.57 6.49 -13.32
N GLU A 40 2.05 5.29 -13.57
CA GLU A 40 2.60 4.05 -13.00
C GLU A 40 4.08 3.84 -13.35
N ARG A 41 4.49 4.32 -14.52
CA ARG A 41 5.87 4.22 -15.02
C ARG A 41 6.78 5.31 -14.47
N ARG A 42 6.22 6.37 -13.88
CA ARG A 42 6.98 7.49 -13.30
C ARG A 42 7.45 7.19 -11.88
N ILE A 43 6.85 6.20 -11.23
CA ILE A 43 7.18 5.81 -9.86
C ILE A 43 8.26 4.71 -9.90
N ASP A 44 9.48 5.12 -9.56
CA ASP A 44 10.64 4.23 -9.47
C ASP A 44 10.70 3.55 -8.10
N LEU A 45 10.33 2.27 -8.08
CA LEU A 45 10.33 1.44 -6.88
C LEU A 45 11.72 0.91 -6.50
N THR A 46 12.81 1.32 -7.16
CA THR A 46 14.19 0.93 -6.79
C THR A 46 14.93 2.01 -6.01
N ARG A 47 14.37 3.21 -5.86
CA ARG A 47 15.00 4.31 -5.10
C ARG A 47 14.18 4.70 -3.87
N ASP A 48 14.86 5.08 -2.80
CA ASP A 48 14.21 5.54 -1.58
C ASP A 48 13.79 7.00 -1.75
N ARG A 49 12.50 7.18 -2.09
CA ARG A 49 11.91 8.48 -2.42
C ARG A 49 10.49 8.56 -1.90
N VAL A 50 10.07 9.78 -1.58
CA VAL A 50 8.66 10.10 -1.32
C VAL A 50 8.03 10.57 -2.63
N TYR A 51 6.96 9.89 -3.04
CA TYR A 51 6.16 10.26 -4.20
C TYR A 51 4.83 10.80 -3.73
N ILE A 52 4.39 11.93 -4.31
CA ILE A 52 3.07 12.49 -4.05
C ILE A 52 2.26 12.35 -5.34
N LEU A 53 1.21 11.54 -5.29
CA LEU A 53 0.27 11.36 -6.39
C LEU A 53 -0.95 12.25 -6.17
N ARG A 54 -1.11 13.30 -7.00
CA ARG A 54 -2.23 14.25 -6.92
C ARG A 54 -3.06 14.18 -8.19
N GLY A 55 -4.36 14.40 -8.05
CA GLY A 55 -5.29 14.47 -9.17
C GLY A 55 -6.75 14.42 -8.71
N PRO A 56 -7.71 14.69 -9.61
CA PRO A 56 -9.14 14.67 -9.30
C PRO A 56 -9.62 13.34 -8.70
N ARG A 57 -10.80 13.33 -8.09
CA ARG A 57 -11.44 12.08 -7.66
C ARG A 57 -11.67 11.17 -8.87
N GLN A 58 -11.63 9.85 -8.64
CA GLN A 58 -11.93 8.82 -9.64
C GLN A 58 -10.98 8.70 -10.85
N VAL A 59 -9.81 9.34 -10.83
CA VAL A 59 -8.78 9.18 -11.89
C VAL A 59 -7.92 7.91 -11.75
N GLY A 60 -8.24 7.04 -10.78
CA GLY A 60 -7.51 5.77 -10.57
C GLY A 60 -6.29 5.84 -9.66
N LYS A 61 -6.18 6.86 -8.80
CA LYS A 61 -5.03 7.02 -7.88
C LYS A 61 -4.85 5.80 -6.95
N THR A 62 -5.89 5.43 -6.22
CA THR A 62 -5.92 4.22 -5.38
C THR A 62 -5.55 2.97 -6.17
N THR A 63 -6.08 2.83 -7.38
CA THR A 63 -5.77 1.72 -8.29
C THR A 63 -4.27 1.66 -8.62
N ILE A 64 -3.62 2.80 -8.86
CA ILE A 64 -2.16 2.86 -9.06
C ILE A 64 -1.42 2.34 -7.83
N LEU A 65 -1.76 2.83 -6.62
CA LEU A 65 -1.12 2.40 -5.38
C LEU A 65 -1.25 0.88 -5.19
N LYS A 66 -2.46 0.33 -5.34
CA LYS A 66 -2.73 -1.11 -5.22
C LYS A 66 -1.99 -1.93 -6.27
N LYS A 67 -1.93 -1.48 -7.53
CA LYS A 67 -1.15 -2.15 -8.58
C LYS A 67 0.35 -2.16 -8.27
N LEU A 68 0.88 -1.07 -7.70
CA LEU A 68 2.28 -1.01 -7.26
C LEU A 68 2.55 -2.00 -6.11
N ILE A 69 1.65 -2.12 -5.13
CA ILE A 69 1.72 -3.12 -4.06
C ILE A 69 1.72 -4.53 -4.65
N LYS A 70 0.76 -4.86 -5.52
CA LYS A 70 0.72 -6.18 -6.18
C LYS A 70 2.02 -6.48 -6.92
N ARG A 71 2.59 -5.48 -7.63
CA ARG A 71 3.87 -5.63 -8.35
C ARG A 71 5.06 -5.86 -7.41
N LEU A 72 5.11 -5.19 -6.26
CA LEU A 72 6.17 -5.39 -5.25
C LEU A 72 6.15 -6.84 -4.73
N ILE A 73 4.98 -7.35 -4.38
CA ILE A 73 4.82 -8.69 -3.81
C ILE A 73 5.06 -9.76 -4.89
N THR A 74 4.28 -9.72 -5.98
CA THR A 74 4.27 -10.82 -6.96
C THR A 74 5.47 -10.81 -7.90
N SER A 75 5.85 -9.65 -8.43
CA SER A 75 6.89 -9.54 -9.45
C SER A 75 8.28 -9.34 -8.84
N LYS A 76 8.39 -8.52 -7.77
CA LYS A 76 9.66 -8.25 -7.09
C LYS A 76 9.95 -9.17 -5.90
N ARG A 77 8.99 -10.02 -5.49
CA ARG A 77 9.14 -10.96 -4.35
C ARG A 77 9.53 -10.26 -3.05
N VAL A 78 9.00 -9.06 -2.84
CA VAL A 78 9.17 -8.31 -1.59
C VAL A 78 8.33 -8.98 -0.50
N ASP A 79 8.90 -9.11 0.71
CA ASP A 79 8.16 -9.58 1.88
C ASP A 79 6.89 -8.73 2.07
N PRO A 80 5.69 -9.33 2.03
CA PRO A 80 4.43 -8.59 2.13
C PRO A 80 4.37 -7.68 3.38
N ARG A 81 5.04 -8.08 4.48
CA ARG A 81 5.08 -7.34 5.76
C ARG A 81 5.99 -6.11 5.72
N SER A 82 6.84 -5.99 4.70
CA SER A 82 7.63 -4.77 4.43
C SER A 82 6.82 -3.69 3.70
N ILE A 83 5.56 -3.97 3.36
CA ILE A 83 4.67 -3.07 2.63
C ILE A 83 3.49 -2.70 3.51
N LEU A 84 3.37 -1.41 3.84
CA LEU A 84 2.22 -0.82 4.51
C LEU A 84 1.37 -0.07 3.51
N TYR A 85 0.06 -0.29 3.56
CA TYR A 85 -0.98 0.52 2.98
C TYR A 85 -1.86 1.07 4.09
N PHE A 86 -2.19 2.36 3.99
CA PHE A 86 -3.02 3.03 4.95
C PHE A 86 -3.92 4.06 4.27
N ALA A 87 -5.22 3.77 4.24
CA ALA A 87 -6.26 4.68 3.76
C ALA A 87 -6.84 5.46 4.95
N PHE A 88 -6.74 6.79 4.90
CA PHE A 88 -7.09 7.66 6.03
C PHE A 88 -8.59 7.81 6.26
N ASP A 89 -9.39 7.65 5.20
CA ASP A 89 -10.85 7.74 5.23
C ASP A 89 -11.52 6.56 5.95
N ILE A 90 -10.92 5.37 5.90
CA ILE A 90 -11.46 4.15 6.52
C ILE A 90 -11.01 4.02 7.99
N ALA A 91 -9.87 4.61 8.35
CA ALA A 91 -9.22 4.35 9.64
C ALA A 91 -9.87 5.02 10.86
N GLY A 92 -10.90 5.86 10.68
CA GLY A 92 -11.63 6.50 11.79
C GLY A 92 -10.74 7.33 12.72
N LEU A 93 -9.57 7.76 12.23
CA LEU A 93 -8.55 8.46 13.00
C LEU A 93 -9.02 9.86 13.37
N ARG A 94 -8.69 10.27 14.59
CA ARG A 94 -9.17 11.53 15.15
C ARG A 94 -8.12 12.65 15.05
N ASP A 95 -6.84 12.31 14.94
CA ASP A 95 -5.75 13.28 14.88
C ASP A 95 -4.48 12.74 14.18
N ALA A 96 -3.55 13.65 13.87
CA ALA A 96 -2.28 13.35 13.22
C ALA A 96 -1.28 12.60 14.12
N ALA A 97 -1.44 12.66 15.45
CA ALA A 97 -0.58 11.95 16.38
C ALA A 97 -0.87 10.44 16.33
N GLU A 98 -2.14 10.04 16.25
CA GLU A 98 -2.55 8.64 16.14
C GLU A 98 -2.01 7.99 14.85
N VAL A 99 -2.00 8.74 13.74
CA VAL A 99 -1.38 8.32 12.47
C VAL A 99 0.11 8.08 12.66
N LYS A 100 0.81 9.08 13.19
CA LYS A 100 2.26 9.01 13.42
C LYS A 100 2.59 7.79 14.28
N ASP A 101 1.89 7.60 15.38
CA ASP A 101 2.13 6.52 16.31
C ASP A 101 1.90 5.15 15.65
N GLY A 102 0.87 5.02 14.81
CA GLY A 102 0.66 3.77 14.09
C GLY A 102 1.67 3.50 12.98
N VAL A 103 2.12 4.52 12.24
CA VAL A 103 3.21 4.36 11.26
C VAL A 103 4.51 3.98 11.96
N VAL A 104 4.84 4.62 13.09
CA VAL A 104 6.02 4.30 13.90
C VAL A 104 5.93 2.87 14.46
N SER A 105 4.75 2.48 14.97
CA SER A 105 4.51 1.12 15.47
C SER A 105 4.69 0.07 14.38
N TYR A 106 4.17 0.34 13.17
CA TYR A 106 4.42 -0.51 12.00
C TYR A 106 5.91 -0.60 11.66
N ILE A 107 6.62 0.53 11.59
CA ILE A 107 8.06 0.53 11.23
C ILE A 107 8.86 -0.34 12.21
N ASN A 108 8.60 -0.18 13.51
CA ASN A 108 9.28 -0.96 14.55
C ASN A 108 8.98 -2.45 14.43
N TRP A 109 7.70 -2.81 14.24
CA TRP A 109 7.28 -4.19 14.03
C TRP A 109 7.87 -4.79 12.76
N ALA A 110 7.78 -4.10 11.62
CA ALA A 110 8.27 -4.55 10.34
C ALA A 110 9.78 -4.82 10.37
N ARG A 111 10.57 -3.91 10.97
CA ARG A 111 12.02 -4.09 11.14
C ARG A 111 12.39 -5.26 12.05
N PHE A 112 11.48 -5.66 12.94
CA PHE A 112 11.68 -6.83 13.79
C PHE A 112 11.39 -8.13 13.03
N VAL A 113 10.29 -8.19 12.27
CA VAL A 113 9.79 -9.44 11.64
C VAL A 113 10.26 -9.68 10.20
N CYS A 114 10.60 -8.65 9.43
CA CYS A 114 10.96 -8.79 8.02
C CYS A 114 12.40 -9.31 7.86
N LEU A 115 12.60 -10.11 6.81
CA LEU A 115 13.91 -10.63 6.44
C LEU A 115 14.85 -9.52 5.95
N ASP A 116 14.35 -8.64 5.08
CA ASP A 116 15.03 -7.42 4.66
C ASP A 116 14.60 -6.26 5.55
N LYS A 117 15.53 -5.78 6.38
CA LYS A 117 15.30 -4.69 7.34
C LYS A 117 15.62 -3.30 6.77
N ASN A 118 16.21 -3.24 5.58
CA ASN A 118 16.77 -2.00 5.05
C ASN A 118 15.72 -1.14 4.36
N ARG A 119 14.68 -1.76 3.77
CA ARG A 119 13.71 -1.04 2.96
C ARG A 119 12.27 -1.41 3.30
N LEU A 120 11.45 -0.36 3.49
CA LEU A 120 10.01 -0.46 3.68
C LEU A 120 9.31 0.35 2.59
N TRP A 121 8.14 -0.10 2.16
CA TRP A 121 7.26 0.64 1.25
C TRP A 121 6.02 1.06 2.01
N ILE A 122 5.76 2.37 2.05
CA ILE A 122 4.62 2.93 2.78
C ILE A 122 3.75 3.67 1.77
N PHE A 123 2.51 3.21 1.64
CA PHE A 123 1.48 3.76 0.77
C PHE A 123 0.42 4.41 1.66
N LEU A 124 0.25 5.72 1.50
CA LEU A 124 -0.74 6.52 2.20
C LEU A 124 -1.78 6.98 1.18
N ASP A 125 -3.04 6.61 1.39
CA ASP A 125 -4.14 6.93 0.47
C ASP A 125 -5.17 7.86 1.12
N GLU A 126 -5.85 8.66 0.29
CA GLU A 126 -6.82 9.68 0.70
C GLU A 126 -6.29 10.65 1.79
N VAL A 127 -5.03 11.06 1.66
CA VAL A 127 -4.43 12.10 2.50
C VAL A 127 -4.96 13.47 2.06
N THR A 128 -5.91 14.02 2.82
CA THR A 128 -6.55 15.32 2.58
C THR A 128 -5.98 16.44 3.42
#